data_AF-A0AAD7WE73-F1
#
_entry.id   AF-A0AAD7WE73-F1
#
_cell.length_a   1.000
_cell.length_b   1.000
_cell.length_c   1.000
_cell.angle_alpha   90.00
_cell.angle_beta   90.00
_cell.angle_gamma   90.00
#
_symmetry.space_group_name_H-M   'P 1'
#
loop_
_entity.id
_entity.type
_entity.pdbx_description
1 polymer ?
#
loop_
_entity_poly.entity_id
_entity_poly.type
_entity_poly.pdbx_seq_one_letter_code
_entity_poly.pdbx_strand_id
1 'polypeptide(L)'
;MSNREEEALAWRQGNQLGARPQHRNGGNEVVEEVRREEETARSAKAVSLAKQGQWMRWEGMERGKISWKELWEMEASNISFIIRATYDVLPSPKNLHQWYGEDPTWALCPTPATLRHIMTGCKTSLTQGHYTWRHNQVLKNLASALENKRSAINALPPRANNPMKTTTFIREGQERQKQKQKQITYIWPVTGRC
;
A
#
# COMPACT_ATOMS: atom_id res chain seq x y z
N MET A 1 77.86 8.55 10.86
CA MET A 1 77.08 8.90 9.67
C MET A 1 76.73 7.59 8.96
N SER A 2 75.51 7.48 8.42
CA SER A 2 74.99 6.35 7.64
C SER A 2 74.50 5.12 8.42
N ASN A 3 73.18 5.04 8.59
CA ASN A 3 72.34 3.83 8.42
C ASN A 3 70.91 4.06 8.93
N ARG A 4 70.69 5.01 9.85
CA ARG A 4 69.32 5.31 10.35
C ARG A 4 68.50 6.24 9.44
N GLU A 5 69.16 7.13 8.70
CA GLU A 5 68.45 8.08 7.83
C GLU A 5 68.09 7.46 6.47
N GLU A 6 68.86 6.47 5.99
CA GLU A 6 68.55 5.73 4.76
C GLU A 6 67.35 4.78 4.94
N GLU A 7 67.24 4.11 6.10
CA GLU A 7 66.06 3.30 6.43
C GLU A 7 64.78 4.16 6.50
N ALA A 8 64.87 5.38 7.04
CA ALA A 8 63.73 6.29 7.14
C ALA A 8 63.25 6.81 5.76
N LEU A 9 64.15 6.93 4.79
CA LEU A 9 63.80 7.30 3.41
C LEU A 9 63.18 6.13 2.64
N ALA A 10 63.60 4.89 2.91
CA ALA A 10 63.01 3.68 2.32
C ALA A 10 61.54 3.50 2.75
N TRP A 11 61.22 3.76 4.03
CA TRP A 11 59.83 3.74 4.52
C TRP A 11 58.94 4.84 3.90
N ARG A 12 59.53 5.96 3.48
CA ARG A 12 58.77 7.09 2.89
C ARG A 12 58.53 6.93 1.40
N GLN A 13 59.42 6.24 0.67
CA GLN A 13 59.28 6.00 -0.78
C GLN A 13 58.38 4.80 -1.11
N GLY A 14 58.23 3.83 -0.19
CA GLY A 14 57.36 2.66 -0.41
C GLY A 14 55.84 2.91 -0.38
N ASN A 15 55.40 4.13 -0.06
CA ASN A 15 53.99 4.41 0.28
C ASN A 15 53.19 5.14 -0.82
N GLN A 16 53.66 5.16 -2.08
CA GLN A 16 52.98 5.86 -3.19
C GLN A 16 52.33 4.96 -4.25
N LEU A 17 52.23 3.63 -4.04
CA LEU A 17 51.53 2.73 -4.97
C LEU A 17 50.23 2.13 -4.43
N GLY A 18 49.65 2.75 -3.41
CA GLY A 18 48.38 2.32 -2.81
C GLY A 18 47.19 3.17 -3.22
N ALA A 19 46.94 3.38 -4.52
CA ALA A 19 45.62 3.84 -4.94
C ALA A 19 44.62 2.73 -4.58
N ARG A 20 43.96 2.87 -3.43
CA ARG A 20 42.92 1.94 -2.96
C ARG A 20 41.89 1.82 -4.10
N PRO A 21 41.68 0.63 -4.69
CA PRO A 21 40.63 0.49 -5.67
C PRO A 21 39.34 0.87 -4.97
N GLN A 22 38.60 1.83 -5.54
CA GLN A 22 37.20 2.03 -5.17
C GLN A 22 36.55 0.68 -5.37
N HIS A 23 36.22 0.02 -4.25
CA HIS A 23 35.62 -1.30 -4.23
C HIS A 23 34.35 -1.19 -5.08
N ARG A 24 34.42 -1.65 -6.33
CA ARG A 24 33.28 -1.61 -7.25
C ARG A 24 32.16 -2.39 -6.57
N ASN A 25 30.97 -1.81 -6.55
CA ASN A 25 29.74 -2.37 -5.99
C ASN A 25 29.24 -3.64 -6.72
N GLY A 26 30.13 -4.49 -7.24
CA GLY A 26 29.77 -5.72 -7.96
C GLY A 26 29.08 -6.75 -7.07
N GLY A 27 29.31 -6.70 -5.75
CA GLY A 27 28.57 -7.52 -4.80
C GLY A 27 27.07 -7.21 -4.82
N ASN A 28 26.69 -5.93 -4.90
CA ASN A 28 25.27 -5.55 -4.98
C ASN A 28 24.66 -5.96 -6.33
N GLU A 29 25.41 -5.82 -7.42
CA GLU A 29 24.92 -6.19 -8.75
C GLU A 29 24.69 -7.70 -8.86
N VAL A 30 25.61 -8.53 -8.37
CA VAL A 30 25.45 -9.98 -8.32
C VAL A 30 24.30 -10.38 -7.38
N VAL A 31 24.16 -9.71 -6.23
CA VAL A 31 23.05 -9.97 -5.30
C VAL A 31 21.71 -9.63 -5.93
N GLU A 32 21.58 -8.49 -6.62
CA GLU A 32 20.34 -8.14 -7.30
C GLU A 32 20.02 -9.09 -8.45
N GLU A 33 21.02 -9.56 -9.18
CA GLU A 33 20.84 -10.54 -10.25
C GLU A 33 20.35 -11.89 -9.71
N VAL A 34 20.99 -12.41 -8.66
CA VAL A 34 20.53 -13.63 -7.96
C VAL A 34 19.12 -13.43 -7.41
N ARG A 35 18.82 -12.27 -6.82
CA ARG A 35 17.49 -11.94 -6.31
C ARG A 35 16.44 -11.99 -7.42
N ARG A 36 16.77 -11.46 -8.60
CA ARG A 36 15.91 -11.47 -9.79
C ARG A 36 15.66 -12.90 -10.26
N GLU A 37 16.70 -13.72 -10.39
CA GLU A 37 16.57 -15.12 -10.78
C GLU A 37 15.69 -15.90 -9.80
N GLU A 38 15.93 -15.77 -8.49
CA GLU A 38 15.11 -16.39 -7.46
C GLU A 38 13.65 -15.89 -7.47
N GLU A 39 13.42 -14.60 -7.73
CA GLU A 39 12.08 -14.03 -7.85
C GLU A 39 11.34 -14.57 -9.08
N THR A 40 12.03 -14.76 -10.21
CA THR A 40 11.45 -15.42 -11.38
C THR A 40 11.10 -16.89 -11.11
N ALA A 41 11.99 -17.63 -10.43
CA ALA A 41 11.73 -19.03 -10.07
C ALA A 41 10.56 -19.16 -9.08
N ARG A 42 10.49 -18.29 -8.07
CA ARG A 42 9.35 -18.24 -7.13
C ARG A 42 8.05 -17.89 -7.84
N SER A 43 8.09 -16.94 -8.78
CA SER A 43 6.91 -16.54 -9.56
C SER A 43 6.42 -17.67 -10.46
N ALA A 44 7.33 -18.36 -11.16
CA ALA A 44 7.00 -19.52 -11.98
C ALA A 44 6.38 -20.65 -11.15
N LYS A 45 6.93 -20.92 -9.97
CA LYS A 45 6.35 -21.88 -9.02
C LYS A 45 4.99 -21.42 -8.49
N ALA A 46 4.81 -20.13 -8.20
CA ALA A 46 3.53 -19.62 -7.73
C ALA A 46 2.44 -19.80 -8.79
N VAL A 47 2.72 -19.49 -10.06
CA VAL A 47 1.78 -19.66 -11.18
C VAL A 47 1.38 -21.13 -11.38
N SER A 48 2.28 -22.08 -11.12
CA SER A 48 1.96 -23.51 -11.26
C SER A 48 1.06 -24.06 -10.14
N LEU A 49 0.94 -23.36 -9.01
CA LEU A 49 0.10 -23.80 -7.89
C LEU A 49 -1.37 -23.44 -8.10
N ALA A 50 -2.21 -24.45 -8.28
CA ALA A 50 -3.63 -24.25 -8.60
C ALA A 50 -4.45 -23.50 -7.53
N LYS A 51 -4.08 -23.58 -6.24
CA LYS A 51 -4.77 -22.88 -5.13
C LYS A 51 -3.91 -21.79 -4.52
N GLN A 52 -2.72 -22.13 -4.07
CA GLN A 52 -1.78 -21.19 -3.46
C GLN A 52 -1.26 -20.14 -4.47
N GLY A 53 -1.40 -20.39 -5.77
CA GLY A 53 -1.09 -19.44 -6.84
C GLY A 53 -2.26 -18.57 -7.27
N GLN A 54 -3.45 -18.69 -6.66
CA GLN A 54 -4.63 -17.94 -7.09
C GLN A 54 -4.43 -16.42 -7.00
N TRP A 55 -3.63 -15.93 -6.06
CA TRP A 55 -3.25 -14.52 -5.94
C TRP A 55 -2.52 -13.97 -7.19
N MET A 56 -1.93 -14.84 -8.03
CA MET A 56 -1.29 -14.44 -9.29
C MET A 56 -2.29 -14.17 -10.42
N ARG A 57 -3.55 -14.63 -10.29
CA ARG A 57 -4.56 -14.62 -11.38
C ARG A 57 -5.52 -13.42 -11.33
N TRP A 58 -5.16 -12.37 -10.58
CA TRP A 58 -6.01 -11.21 -10.33
C TRP A 58 -5.88 -10.13 -11.41
N GLU A 59 -5.97 -10.54 -12.68
CA GLU A 59 -6.01 -9.61 -13.81
C GLU A 59 -7.29 -8.77 -13.74
N GLY A 60 -7.12 -7.44 -13.78
CA GLY A 60 -8.23 -6.48 -13.75
C GLY A 60 -8.83 -6.16 -12.38
N MET A 61 -8.24 -6.66 -11.27
CA MET A 61 -8.62 -6.21 -9.92
C MET A 61 -7.72 -5.04 -9.49
N GLU A 62 -8.32 -4.01 -8.89
CA GLU A 62 -7.54 -2.94 -8.27
C GLU A 62 -6.71 -3.48 -7.10
N ARG A 63 -5.44 -3.05 -7.04
CA ARG A 63 -4.56 -3.36 -5.91
C ARG A 63 -5.05 -2.60 -4.68
N GLY A 64 -5.74 -3.29 -3.78
CA GLY A 64 -6.06 -2.75 -2.46
C GLY A 64 -4.78 -2.50 -1.67
N LYS A 65 -4.48 -1.23 -1.37
CA LYS A 65 -3.41 -0.88 -0.44
C LYS A 65 -3.98 -0.89 0.96
N ILE A 66 -3.69 -1.94 1.72
CA ILE A 66 -3.97 -1.97 3.16
C ILE A 66 -2.73 -1.43 3.86
N SER A 67 -2.85 -0.28 4.52
CA SER A 67 -1.76 0.26 5.33
C SER A 67 -1.56 -0.59 6.59
N TRP A 68 -0.35 -0.58 7.14
CA TRP A 68 -0.05 -1.26 8.40
C TRP A 68 -0.97 -0.83 9.55
N LYS A 69 -1.33 0.46 9.59
CA LYS A 69 -2.24 0.99 10.58
C LYS A 69 -3.64 0.40 10.44
N GLU A 70 -4.19 0.42 9.23
CA GLU A 70 -5.51 -0.16 8.95
C GLU A 70 -5.54 -1.66 9.28
N LEU A 71 -4.47 -2.40 8.94
CA LEU A 71 -4.37 -3.82 9.25
C LEU A 71 -4.45 -4.10 10.76
N TRP A 72 -3.79 -3.28 11.59
CA TRP A 72 -3.83 -3.41 13.05
C TRP A 72 -5.15 -2.96 13.68
N GLU A 73 -5.85 -2.01 13.06
CA GLU A 73 -7.16 -1.54 13.50
C GLU A 73 -8.31 -2.48 13.07
N MET A 74 -8.05 -3.37 12.10
CA MET A 74 -9.04 -4.32 11.62
C MET A 74 -9.30 -5.46 12.60
N GLU A 75 -10.57 -5.88 12.66
CA GLU A 75 -10.95 -7.11 13.34
C GLU A 75 -10.29 -8.33 12.67
N ALA A 76 -9.84 -9.30 13.48
CA ALA A 76 -9.18 -10.51 13.01
C ALA A 76 -10.02 -11.31 12.00
N SER A 77 -11.35 -11.32 12.16
CA SER A 77 -12.28 -11.96 11.23
C SER A 77 -12.24 -11.34 9.84
N ASN A 78 -12.14 -10.00 9.74
CA ASN A 78 -12.01 -9.28 8.48
C ASN A 78 -10.69 -9.59 7.80
N ILE A 79 -9.59 -9.64 8.56
CA ILE A 79 -8.26 -10.00 8.02
C ILE A 79 -8.30 -11.44 7.49
N SER A 80 -8.85 -12.37 8.28
CA SER A 80 -9.01 -13.77 7.87
C SER A 80 -9.84 -13.90 6.60
N PHE A 81 -10.95 -13.17 6.51
CA PHE A 81 -11.80 -13.15 5.33
C PHE A 81 -11.06 -12.63 4.10
N ILE A 82 -10.36 -11.49 4.20
CA ILE A 82 -9.63 -10.91 3.06
C ILE A 82 -8.56 -11.87 2.55
N ILE A 83 -7.76 -12.44 3.45
CA ILE A 83 -6.73 -13.41 3.07
C ILE A 83 -7.37 -14.64 2.43
N ARG A 84 -8.44 -15.19 3.01
CA ARG A 84 -9.09 -16.38 2.43
C ARG A 84 -9.76 -16.08 1.09
N ALA A 85 -10.28 -14.88 0.91
CA ALA A 85 -10.85 -14.42 -0.35
C ALA A 85 -9.77 -14.24 -1.43
N THR A 86 -8.59 -13.70 -1.08
CA THR A 86 -7.49 -13.49 -2.04
C THR A 86 -6.93 -14.79 -2.60
N TYR A 87 -6.87 -15.83 -1.78
CA TYR A 87 -6.43 -17.16 -2.21
C TYR A 87 -7.57 -18.07 -2.70
N ASP A 88 -8.82 -17.59 -2.79
CA ASP A 88 -10.02 -18.37 -3.13
C ASP A 88 -10.12 -19.68 -2.31
N VAL A 89 -9.95 -19.57 -0.99
CA VAL A 89 -10.05 -20.66 -0.01
C VAL A 89 -11.23 -20.46 0.96
N LEU A 90 -12.18 -19.59 0.60
CA LEU A 90 -13.46 -19.50 1.30
C LEU A 90 -14.36 -20.69 0.96
N PRO A 91 -15.35 -21.04 1.80
CA PRO A 91 -16.30 -22.13 1.55
C PRO A 91 -17.29 -21.76 0.43
N SER A 92 -16.80 -21.65 -0.80
CA SER A 92 -17.62 -21.57 -2.02
C SER A 92 -18.06 -22.98 -2.43
N PRO A 93 -19.19 -23.16 -3.14
CA PRO A 93 -19.65 -24.48 -3.59
C PRO A 93 -18.56 -25.27 -4.33
N LYS A 94 -17.76 -24.59 -5.16
CA LYS A 94 -16.62 -25.22 -5.83
C LYS A 94 -15.53 -25.72 -4.86
N ASN A 95 -15.24 -24.96 -3.81
CA ASN A 95 -14.24 -25.36 -2.81
C ASN A 95 -14.78 -26.47 -1.89
N LEU A 96 -16.05 -26.40 -1.51
CA LEU A 96 -16.72 -27.43 -0.73
C LEU A 96 -16.77 -28.76 -1.49
N HIS A 97 -17.09 -28.72 -2.80
CA HIS A 97 -16.96 -29.90 -3.66
C HIS A 97 -15.54 -30.48 -3.65
N GLN A 98 -14.52 -29.62 -3.71
CA GLN A 98 -13.14 -30.08 -3.69
C GLN A 98 -12.70 -30.66 -2.34
N TRP A 99 -13.20 -30.14 -1.22
CA TRP A 99 -12.82 -30.62 0.12
C TRP A 99 -13.62 -31.83 0.59
N TYR A 100 -14.89 -31.90 0.23
CA TYR A 100 -15.85 -32.85 0.81
C TYR A 100 -16.68 -33.61 -0.24
N GLY A 101 -16.55 -33.31 -1.53
CA GLY A 101 -17.31 -33.98 -2.59
C GLY A 101 -18.77 -33.51 -2.74
N GLU A 102 -19.16 -32.42 -2.08
CA GLU A 102 -20.50 -31.82 -2.17
C GLU A 102 -20.87 -31.34 -3.59
N ASP A 103 -22.14 -31.12 -3.90
CA ASP A 103 -22.53 -30.60 -5.22
C ASP A 103 -21.91 -29.19 -5.47
N PRO A 104 -21.12 -28.99 -6.55
CA PRO A 104 -20.51 -27.70 -6.86
C PRO A 104 -21.50 -26.67 -7.40
N THR A 105 -22.76 -27.05 -7.66
CA THR A 105 -23.78 -26.13 -8.18
C THR A 105 -24.19 -25.09 -7.13
N TRP A 106 -24.64 -23.94 -7.61
CA TRP A 106 -25.15 -22.89 -6.75
C TRP A 106 -26.65 -22.74 -6.93
N ALA A 107 -27.38 -22.48 -5.84
CA ALA A 107 -28.84 -22.43 -5.85
C ALA A 107 -29.43 -21.48 -6.91
N LEU A 108 -28.70 -20.44 -7.32
CA LEU A 108 -29.15 -19.47 -8.32
C LEU A 108 -28.61 -19.74 -9.73
N CYS A 109 -27.59 -20.58 -9.91
CA CYS A 109 -27.10 -20.94 -11.24
C CYS A 109 -26.44 -22.33 -11.27
N PRO A 110 -26.58 -23.07 -12.38
CA PRO A 110 -26.03 -24.41 -12.51
C PRO A 110 -24.50 -24.45 -12.69
N THR A 111 -23.82 -23.30 -12.79
CA THR A 111 -22.36 -23.27 -12.98
C THR A 111 -21.61 -23.50 -11.67
N PRO A 112 -20.48 -24.23 -11.68
CA PRO A 112 -19.62 -24.38 -10.50
C PRO A 112 -19.21 -23.03 -9.93
N ALA A 113 -19.71 -22.72 -8.73
CA ALA A 113 -19.62 -21.37 -8.21
C ALA A 113 -18.31 -21.15 -7.45
N THR A 114 -17.38 -20.44 -8.08
CA THR A 114 -16.24 -19.81 -7.40
C THR A 114 -16.69 -18.60 -6.61
N LEU A 115 -15.87 -18.14 -5.65
CA LEU A 115 -16.13 -16.89 -4.95
C LEU A 115 -16.31 -15.71 -5.93
N ARG A 116 -15.42 -15.60 -6.92
CA ARG A 116 -15.50 -14.56 -7.97
C ARG A 116 -16.82 -14.63 -8.74
N HIS A 117 -17.29 -15.83 -9.08
CA HIS A 117 -18.57 -16.00 -9.75
C HIS A 117 -19.72 -15.46 -8.90
N ILE A 118 -19.79 -15.83 -7.62
CA ILE A 118 -20.85 -15.41 -6.69
C ILE A 118 -20.82 -13.89 -6.45
N MET A 119 -19.63 -13.31 -6.35
CA MET A 119 -19.47 -11.90 -6.00
C MET A 119 -19.69 -10.96 -7.18
N THR A 120 -19.18 -11.30 -8.37
CA THR A 120 -19.17 -10.37 -9.52
C THR A 120 -19.44 -11.01 -10.88
N GLY A 121 -19.23 -12.32 -11.04
CA GLY A 121 -19.24 -12.99 -12.35
C GLY A 121 -20.54 -13.68 -12.75
N CYS A 122 -21.56 -13.74 -11.89
CA CYS A 122 -22.78 -14.48 -12.16
C CYS A 122 -23.76 -13.64 -13.00
N LYS A 123 -24.03 -14.11 -14.22
CA LYS A 123 -25.00 -13.50 -15.13
C LYS A 123 -26.42 -13.54 -14.56
N THR A 124 -26.82 -14.64 -13.92
CA THR A 124 -28.15 -14.75 -13.31
C THR A 124 -28.33 -13.74 -12.20
N SER A 125 -27.35 -13.60 -11.30
CA SER A 125 -27.38 -12.60 -10.23
C SER A 125 -27.41 -11.17 -10.75
N LEU A 126 -26.71 -10.90 -11.86
CA LEU A 126 -26.76 -9.61 -12.53
C LEU A 126 -28.17 -9.32 -13.06
N THR A 127 -28.77 -10.25 -13.82
CA THR A 127 -30.10 -10.08 -14.41
C THR A 127 -31.22 -9.98 -13.38
N GLN A 128 -31.08 -10.67 -12.25
CA GLN A 128 -32.03 -10.63 -11.14
C GLN A 128 -31.83 -9.42 -10.20
N GLY A 129 -30.81 -8.58 -10.45
CA GLY A 129 -30.58 -7.35 -9.67
C GLY A 129 -29.94 -7.56 -8.30
N HIS A 130 -29.38 -8.74 -8.00
CA HIS A 130 -28.73 -8.99 -6.70
C HIS A 130 -27.53 -8.08 -6.44
N TYR A 131 -26.75 -7.75 -7.48
CA TYR A 131 -25.62 -6.82 -7.35
C TYR A 131 -26.10 -5.41 -7.01
N THR A 132 -27.14 -4.92 -7.69
CA THR A 132 -27.79 -3.66 -7.37
C THR A 132 -28.29 -3.64 -5.93
N TRP A 133 -28.92 -4.72 -5.47
CA TRP A 133 -29.36 -4.83 -4.09
C TRP A 133 -28.19 -4.75 -3.10
N ARG A 134 -27.12 -5.54 -3.30
CA ARG A 134 -25.92 -5.53 -2.44
C ARG A 134 -25.28 -4.13 -2.40
N HIS A 135 -25.11 -3.49 -3.55
CA HIS A 135 -24.56 -2.14 -3.64
C HIS A 135 -25.45 -1.12 -2.92
N ASN A 136 -26.78 -1.20 -3.10
CA ASN A 136 -27.70 -0.32 -2.41
C ASN A 136 -27.65 -0.48 -0.88
N GLN A 137 -27.40 -1.69 -0.36
CA GLN A 137 -27.21 -1.87 1.09
C GLN A 137 -25.95 -1.15 1.58
N VAL A 138 -24.84 -1.24 0.84
CA VAL A 138 -23.60 -0.50 1.18
C VAL A 138 -23.84 1.02 1.13
N LEU A 139 -24.50 1.50 0.07
CA LEU A 139 -24.82 2.93 -0.08
C LEU A 139 -25.73 3.44 1.05
N LYS A 140 -26.71 2.64 1.49
CA LYS A 140 -27.56 2.98 2.65
C LYS A 140 -26.76 3.14 3.94
N ASN A 141 -25.83 2.22 4.20
CA ASN A 141 -24.96 2.30 5.39
C ASN A 141 -24.05 3.53 5.34
N LEU A 142 -23.47 3.84 4.17
CA LEU A 142 -22.66 5.04 3.97
C LEU A 142 -23.50 6.31 4.16
N ALA A 143 -24.69 6.37 3.56
CA ALA A 143 -25.60 7.51 3.70
C ALA A 143 -25.97 7.75 5.18
N SER A 144 -26.28 6.68 5.92
CA SER A 144 -26.56 6.76 7.36
C SER A 144 -25.37 7.31 8.16
N ALA A 145 -24.16 6.78 7.91
CA ALA A 145 -22.95 7.26 8.59
C ALA A 145 -22.67 8.75 8.30
N LEU A 146 -22.86 9.17 7.04
CA LEU A 146 -22.68 10.57 6.64
C LEU A 146 -23.75 11.48 7.25
N GLU A 147 -25.01 11.06 7.28
CA GLU A 147 -26.09 11.85 7.89
C GLU A 147 -25.89 12.00 9.40
N ASN A 148 -25.41 10.96 10.08
CA ASN A 148 -25.03 11.04 11.49
C ASN A 148 -23.93 12.08 11.72
N LYS A 149 -22.91 12.11 10.86
CA LYS A 149 -21.81 13.10 10.95
C LYS A 149 -22.31 14.51 10.63
N ARG A 150 -23.13 14.67 9.60
CA ARG A 150 -23.74 15.96 9.23
C ARG A 150 -24.58 16.51 10.37
N SER A 151 -25.48 15.70 10.92
CA SER A 151 -26.33 16.07 12.05
C SER A 151 -25.50 16.45 13.27
N ALA A 152 -24.45 15.68 13.59
CA ALA A 152 -23.55 16.01 14.69
C ALA A 152 -22.84 17.36 14.49
N ILE A 153 -22.36 17.66 13.28
CA ILE A 153 -21.70 18.94 12.97
C ILE A 153 -22.70 20.11 13.02
N ASN A 154 -23.90 19.93 12.49
CA ASN A 154 -24.93 20.96 12.49
C ASN A 154 -25.48 21.25 13.89
N ALA A 155 -25.42 20.28 14.81
CA ALA A 155 -25.80 20.46 16.20
C ALA A 155 -24.73 21.20 17.03
N LEU A 156 -23.50 21.36 16.52
CA LEU A 156 -22.48 22.14 17.20
C LEU A 156 -22.85 23.63 17.19
N PRO A 157 -22.57 24.37 18.27
CA PRO A 157 -22.78 25.82 18.28
C PRO A 157 -21.94 26.48 17.18
N PRO A 158 -22.38 27.61 16.62
CA PRO A 158 -21.58 28.40 15.69
C PRO A 158 -20.20 28.63 16.28
N ARG A 159 -19.15 28.32 15.51
CA ARG A 159 -17.77 28.39 15.98
C ARG A 159 -17.46 29.84 16.38
N ALA A 160 -17.56 30.15 17.67
CA ALA A 160 -17.16 31.42 18.22
C ALA A 160 -15.64 31.54 17.98
N ASN A 161 -15.24 32.52 17.18
CA ASN A 161 -13.84 32.85 16.88
C ASN A 161 -13.13 31.89 15.93
N ASN A 162 -13.54 31.91 14.66
CA ASN A 162 -12.54 31.87 13.60
C ASN A 162 -12.86 33.04 12.67
N PRO A 163 -11.98 34.05 12.50
CA PRO A 163 -12.20 35.05 11.46
C PRO A 163 -12.32 34.28 10.16
N MET A 164 -13.54 34.26 9.60
CA MET A 164 -13.85 33.63 8.34
C MET A 164 -12.76 34.09 7.38
N LYS A 165 -11.90 33.17 6.91
CA LYS A 165 -11.01 33.48 5.80
C LYS A 165 -11.94 33.66 4.62
N THR A 166 -12.47 34.87 4.45
CA THR A 166 -13.14 35.30 3.23
C THR A 166 -12.13 35.07 2.13
N THR A 167 -12.29 33.98 1.39
CA THR A 167 -11.58 33.75 0.16
C THR A 167 -11.99 34.89 -0.75
N THR A 168 -11.13 35.91 -0.86
CA THR A 168 -11.36 37.03 -1.77
C THR A 168 -11.54 36.43 -3.16
N PHE A 169 -12.74 36.55 -3.71
CA PHE A 169 -13.02 36.14 -5.08
C PHE A 169 -12.17 37.01 -6.00
N ILE A 170 -11.24 36.38 -6.72
CA ILE A 170 -10.41 37.07 -7.70
C ILE A 170 -11.11 36.93 -9.03
N ARG A 171 -11.49 38.06 -9.61
CA ARG A 171 -12.12 38.10 -10.93
C ARG A 171 -11.13 37.62 -11.99
N GLU A 172 -11.66 37.06 -13.07
CA GLU A 172 -10.86 36.64 -14.22
C GLU A 172 -9.98 37.79 -14.71
N GLY A 173 -8.67 37.52 -14.88
CA GLY A 173 -7.68 38.52 -15.28
C GLY A 173 -6.98 39.29 -14.14
N GLN A 174 -7.34 39.08 -12.86
CA GLN A 174 -6.58 39.64 -11.75
C GLN A 174 -5.65 38.61 -11.08
N GLU A 175 -4.43 39.02 -10.74
CA GLU A 175 -3.49 38.19 -10.00
C GLU A 175 -3.47 38.52 -8.50
N ARG A 176 -3.24 37.49 -7.68
CA ARG A 176 -3.19 37.57 -6.23
C ARG A 176 -1.85 38.21 -5.80
N GLN A 177 -1.87 39.37 -5.12
CA GLN A 177 -0.64 39.99 -4.63
C GLN A 177 0.08 39.05 -3.64
N LYS A 178 1.30 38.62 -3.98
CA LYS A 178 2.13 37.75 -3.15
C LYS A 178 2.53 38.50 -1.87
N GLN A 179 2.04 38.04 -0.71
CA GLN A 179 2.54 38.53 0.57
C GLN A 179 3.98 38.07 0.77
N LYS A 180 4.91 39.01 0.98
CA LYS A 180 6.30 38.71 1.35
C LYS A 180 6.33 38.03 2.72
N GLN A 181 6.82 36.80 2.74
CA GLN A 181 7.06 36.05 3.96
C GLN A 181 8.18 36.74 4.74
N LYS A 182 7.87 37.28 5.92
CA LYS A 182 8.91 37.83 6.81
C LYS A 182 9.75 36.65 7.29
N GLN A 183 11.04 36.68 6.96
CA GLN A 183 12.02 35.72 7.42
C GLN A 183 12.16 35.91 8.93
N ILE A 184 11.74 34.91 9.72
CA ILE A 184 11.96 34.90 11.16
C ILE A 184 13.40 34.43 11.36
N THR A 185 14.32 35.36 11.61
CA THR A 185 15.66 35.07 12.10
C THR A 185 15.57 34.68 13.58
N TYR A 186 15.76 33.40 13.89
CA TYR A 186 15.95 32.95 15.26
C TYR A 186 17.34 33.40 15.73
N ILE A 187 17.38 34.38 16.62
CA ILE A 187 18.57 34.71 17.41
C ILE A 187 18.55 33.76 18.61
N TRP A 188 19.42 32.74 18.60
CA TRP A 188 19.67 31.92 19.78
C TRP A 188 20.46 32.74 20.80
N PRO A 189 19.99 32.91 22.05
CA PRO A 189 20.82 33.48 23.09
C PRO A 189 21.92 32.46 23.42
N VAL A 190 23.17 32.84 23.17
CA VAL A 190 24.35 32.14 23.68
C VAL A 190 24.44 32.44 25.18
N THR A 191 23.73 31.67 26.00
CA THR A 191 24.03 31.62 27.43
C THR A 191 25.21 30.69 27.60
N GLY A 192 26.40 31.28 27.54
CA GLY A 192 27.62 30.63 27.98
C GLY A 192 27.74 30.63 29.50
N ARG A 193 28.54 29.66 29.94
CA ARG A 193 29.41 29.61 31.12
C ARG A 193 28.92 28.88 32.38
N CYS A 194 29.69 27.81 32.64
CA CYS A 194 30.03 27.10 33.87
C CYS A 194 28.96 26.22 34.51
#